data_AF-A0A846ZPL6-F1
#
_entry.id   AF-A0A846ZPL6-F1
#
_cell.length_a   1.000
_cell.length_b   1.000
_cell.length_c   1.000
_cell.angle_alpha   90.00
_cell.angle_beta   90.00
_cell.angle_gamma   90.00
#
_symmetry.space_group_name_H-M   'P 1'
#
loop_
_entity.id
_entity.type
_entity.pdbx_description
1 polymer ?
#
loop_
_entity_poly.entity_id
_entity_poly.type
_entity_poly.pdbx_seq_one_letter_code
_entity_poly.pdbx_strand_id
1 'polypeptide(L)'
;MRASIRAELRSIRPLDAMENDHLTDALAWVESGAELCRLAKPATPPKHLVAYFAVVDDGHILLVDHRNAQRWLPTGGHVEPGEHPRQTVARELKEELGLAPGHPIAAPLMVTCTTTVGLTAGHVDVSLWYVVHAERTQPIVFDEGEFLAARWFVFDQVPFARSDPHMPRFIAKLAADHPPGTRRGAVVSR
;
A
#
# COMPACT_ATOMS: atom_id res chain seq x y z
N MET A 1 -7.98 8.23 -15.70
CA MET A 1 -8.05 7.45 -14.43
C MET A 1 -8.21 5.94 -14.68
N ARG A 2 -9.36 5.43 -15.13
CA ARG A 2 -9.58 3.97 -15.30
C ARG A 2 -8.53 3.24 -16.15
N ALA A 3 -8.18 3.78 -17.31
CA ALA A 3 -7.16 3.18 -18.19
C ALA A 3 -5.81 3.04 -17.48
N SER A 4 -5.42 4.04 -16.67
CA SER A 4 -4.20 4.02 -15.88
C SER A 4 -4.26 2.98 -14.76
N ILE A 5 -5.37 2.92 -14.02
CA ILE A 5 -5.58 1.90 -12.95
C ILE A 5 -5.55 0.49 -13.53
N ARG A 6 -6.17 0.28 -14.70
CA ARG A 6 -6.11 -0.99 -15.43
C ARG A 6 -4.68 -1.36 -15.83
N ALA A 7 -3.89 -0.39 -16.26
CA ALA A 7 -2.49 -0.61 -16.60
C ALA A 7 -1.66 -1.01 -15.37
N GLU A 8 -1.90 -0.35 -14.21
CA GLU A 8 -1.29 -0.72 -12.93
C GLU A 8 -1.65 -2.16 -12.54
N LEU A 9 -2.94 -2.51 -12.55
CA LEU A 9 -3.40 -3.87 -12.25
C LEU A 9 -2.75 -4.92 -13.18
N ARG A 10 -2.71 -4.66 -14.49
CA ARG A 10 -2.11 -5.58 -15.47
C ARG A 10 -0.60 -5.73 -15.34
N SER A 11 0.07 -4.83 -14.64
CA SER A 11 1.51 -4.94 -14.37
C SER A 11 1.83 -5.91 -13.24
N ILE A 12 0.84 -6.23 -12.40
CA ILE A 12 0.99 -7.12 -11.26
C ILE A 12 1.11 -8.57 -11.76
N ARG A 13 2.14 -9.27 -11.27
CA ARG A 13 2.28 -10.72 -11.43
C ARG A 13 1.77 -11.39 -10.14
N PRO A 14 0.64 -12.10 -10.15
CA PRO A 14 0.13 -12.76 -8.95
C PRO A 14 1.13 -13.78 -8.38
N LEU A 15 1.30 -13.78 -7.06
CA LEU A 15 2.12 -14.75 -6.34
C LEU A 15 1.43 -16.11 -6.21
N ASP A 16 0.12 -16.09 -5.95
CA ASP A 16 -0.69 -17.27 -5.67
C ASP A 16 -2.10 -17.16 -6.28
N ALA A 17 -2.90 -18.21 -6.12
CA ALA A 17 -4.27 -18.25 -6.64
C ALA A 17 -5.17 -17.16 -6.02
N MET A 18 -4.98 -16.84 -4.74
CA MET A 18 -5.76 -15.81 -4.06
C MET A 18 -5.49 -14.42 -4.62
N GLU A 19 -4.22 -14.06 -4.84
CA GLU A 19 -3.89 -12.79 -5.50
C GLU A 19 -4.39 -12.76 -6.95
N ASN A 20 -4.39 -13.88 -7.66
CA ASN A 20 -4.97 -13.96 -9.00
C ASN A 20 -6.48 -13.70 -8.98
N ASP A 21 -7.19 -14.23 -7.98
CA ASP A 21 -8.63 -13.99 -7.80
C ASP A 21 -8.90 -12.51 -7.49
N HIS A 22 -8.12 -11.90 -6.58
CA HIS A 22 -8.21 -10.46 -6.30
C HIS A 22 -7.93 -9.61 -7.55
N LEU A 23 -6.91 -9.95 -8.32
CA LEU A 23 -6.57 -9.23 -9.55
C LEU A 23 -7.71 -9.34 -10.58
N THR A 24 -8.30 -10.52 -10.72
CA THR A 24 -9.43 -10.77 -11.64
C THR A 24 -10.66 -9.97 -11.22
N ASP A 25 -11.01 -9.98 -9.94
CA ASP A 25 -12.13 -9.17 -9.39
C ASP A 25 -11.87 -7.66 -9.56
N ALA A 26 -10.66 -7.18 -9.25
CA ALA A 26 -10.30 -5.78 -9.39
C ALA A 26 -10.38 -5.32 -10.86
N LEU A 27 -9.90 -6.14 -11.81
CA LEU A 27 -10.01 -5.84 -13.24
C LEU A 27 -11.46 -5.81 -13.71
N ALA A 28 -12.28 -6.81 -13.34
CA ALA A 28 -13.70 -6.84 -13.68
C ALA A 28 -14.44 -5.61 -13.13
N TRP A 29 -14.13 -5.22 -11.89
CA TRP A 29 -14.69 -4.02 -11.27
C TRP A 29 -14.30 -2.74 -12.01
N VAL A 30 -13.02 -2.57 -12.38
CA VAL A 30 -12.56 -1.41 -13.15
C VAL A 30 -13.26 -1.32 -14.52
N GLU A 31 -13.45 -2.45 -15.20
CA GLU A 31 -14.11 -2.53 -16.51
C GLU A 31 -15.63 -2.37 -16.45
N SER A 32 -16.26 -2.65 -15.30
CA SER A 32 -17.71 -2.51 -15.13
C SER A 32 -18.24 -1.08 -15.26
N GLY A 33 -17.36 -0.08 -15.13
CA GLY A 33 -17.75 1.33 -15.08
C GLY A 33 -18.26 1.79 -13.71
N ALA A 34 -18.35 0.91 -12.70
CA ALA A 34 -18.69 1.27 -11.33
C ALA A 34 -17.69 2.27 -10.74
N GLU A 35 -18.17 3.23 -9.95
CA GLU A 35 -17.34 4.24 -9.31
C GLU A 35 -16.20 3.62 -8.50
N LEU A 36 -15.00 4.18 -8.63
CA LEU A 36 -13.77 3.64 -8.02
C LEU A 36 -13.39 4.38 -6.74
N CYS A 37 -13.77 5.65 -6.63
CA CYS A 37 -13.43 6.49 -5.50
C CYS A 37 -14.56 6.50 -4.48
N ARG A 38 -14.22 6.65 -3.20
CA ARG A 38 -15.22 6.96 -2.18
C ARG A 38 -15.74 8.38 -2.40
N LEU A 39 -17.03 8.50 -2.71
CA LEU A 39 -17.70 9.78 -2.93
C LEU A 39 -18.29 10.37 -1.66
N ALA A 40 -18.71 9.53 -0.70
CA ALA A 40 -19.23 9.98 0.57
C ALA A 40 -18.87 9.04 1.72
N LYS A 41 -18.69 9.63 2.92
CA LYS A 41 -18.49 8.89 4.17
C LYS A 41 -19.81 8.20 4.60
N PRO A 42 -19.75 7.06 5.30
CA PRO A 42 -18.52 6.36 5.68
C PRO A 42 -17.90 5.56 4.52
N ALA A 43 -18.70 5.06 3.58
CA ALA A 43 -18.23 4.15 2.54
C ALA A 43 -19.19 4.07 1.33
N THR A 44 -19.42 5.18 0.62
CA THR A 44 -20.28 5.21 -0.58
C THR A 44 -19.46 5.53 -1.82
N PRO A 45 -19.48 4.68 -2.87
CA PRO A 45 -20.04 3.31 -2.94
C PRO A 45 -19.32 2.34 -2.00
N PRO A 46 -19.83 1.15 -1.62
CA PRO A 46 -19.20 0.28 -0.61
C PRO A 46 -17.93 -0.44 -1.08
N LYS A 47 -17.40 -0.13 -2.26
CA LYS A 47 -16.15 -0.68 -2.80
C LYS A 47 -15.31 0.48 -3.31
N HIS A 48 -14.09 0.60 -2.83
CA HIS A 48 -13.24 1.76 -3.11
C HIS A 48 -11.82 1.34 -3.46
N LEU A 49 -11.15 2.18 -4.24
CA LEU A 49 -9.74 2.03 -4.58
C LEU A 49 -8.90 2.68 -3.47
N VAL A 50 -7.92 1.92 -2.99
CA VAL A 50 -6.96 2.33 -1.97
C VAL A 50 -5.55 2.17 -2.52
N ALA A 51 -4.65 3.07 -2.15
CA ALA A 51 -3.23 2.97 -2.44
C ALA A 51 -2.45 2.77 -1.14
N TYR A 52 -2.04 1.53 -0.88
CA TYR A 52 -1.10 1.20 0.19
C TYR A 52 0.32 1.35 -0.31
N PHE A 53 1.23 1.72 0.58
CA PHE A 53 2.65 1.74 0.28
C PHE A 53 3.47 1.28 1.48
N ALA A 54 4.43 0.42 1.21
CA ALA A 54 5.43 0.03 2.19
C ALA A 54 6.71 0.82 1.97
N VAL A 55 7.16 1.52 3.01
CA VAL A 55 8.49 2.12 3.02
C VAL A 55 9.51 1.06 3.42
N VAL A 56 10.53 0.83 2.59
CA VAL A 56 11.50 -0.25 2.76
C VAL A 56 12.94 0.24 2.67
N ASP A 57 13.82 -0.44 3.42
CA ASP A 57 15.27 -0.22 3.44
C ASP A 57 15.99 -1.51 3.85
N ASP A 58 16.83 -2.07 2.97
CA ASP A 58 17.68 -3.24 3.21
C ASP A 58 17.06 -4.34 4.10
N GLY A 59 16.00 -5.00 3.62
CA GLY A 59 15.31 -6.07 4.35
C GLY A 59 14.45 -5.62 5.54
N HIS A 60 14.22 -4.32 5.69
CA HIS A 60 13.32 -3.74 6.67
C HIS A 60 12.12 -3.09 6.01
N ILE A 61 11.00 -3.09 6.74
CA ILE A 61 9.75 -2.43 6.38
C ILE A 61 9.30 -1.52 7.52
N LEU A 62 8.88 -0.31 7.19
CA LEU A 62 8.20 0.59 8.12
C LEU A 62 6.71 0.24 8.17
N LEU A 63 6.19 0.01 9.37
CA LEU A 63 4.76 -0.18 9.62
C LEU A 63 4.26 0.81 10.67
N VAL A 64 2.98 1.16 10.59
CA VAL A 64 2.29 2.02 11.54
C VAL A 64 1.25 1.22 12.34
N ASP A 65 1.13 1.46 13.65
CA ASP A 65 0.12 0.84 14.52
C ASP A 65 -1.18 1.66 14.43
N HIS A 66 -2.06 1.24 13.52
CA HIS A 66 -3.26 1.99 13.17
C HIS A 66 -4.32 1.89 14.27
N ARG A 67 -4.77 3.06 14.78
CA ARG A 67 -5.73 3.16 15.90
C ARG A 67 -7.04 2.40 15.65
N ASN A 68 -7.71 2.67 14.53
CA ASN A 68 -9.02 2.09 14.21
C ASN A 68 -8.92 0.62 13.80
N ALA A 69 -7.89 0.25 13.03
CA ALA A 69 -7.71 -1.14 12.58
C ALA A 69 -7.12 -2.05 13.68
N GLN A 70 -6.51 -1.48 14.70
CA GLN A 70 -5.79 -2.18 15.79
C GLN A 70 -4.72 -3.15 15.26
N ARG A 71 -4.06 -2.76 14.16
CA ARG A 71 -3.09 -3.57 13.42
C ARG A 71 -1.89 -2.75 12.98
N TRP A 72 -0.76 -3.43 12.82
CA TRP A 72 0.42 -2.93 12.12
C TRP A 72 0.22 -3.03 10.61
N LEU A 73 0.07 -1.89 9.95
CA LEU A 73 -0.24 -1.80 8.52
C LEU A 73 0.88 -1.04 7.78
N PRO A 74 1.03 -1.25 6.46
CA PRO A 74 1.60 -0.22 5.61
C PRO A 74 0.74 1.04 5.70
N THR A 75 1.35 2.18 5.42
CA THR A 75 0.66 3.45 5.26
C THR A 75 -0.09 3.51 3.94
N GLY A 76 -1.01 4.45 3.80
CA GLY A 76 -1.80 4.63 2.59
C GLY A 76 -3.26 4.98 2.83
N GLY A 77 -3.90 5.42 1.76
CA GLY A 77 -5.23 5.99 1.85
C GLY A 77 -6.08 5.77 0.59
N HIS A 78 -7.28 6.35 0.63
CA HIS A 78 -8.24 6.25 -0.46
C HIS A 78 -7.74 7.08 -1.66
N VAL A 79 -7.87 6.54 -2.86
CA VAL A 79 -7.59 7.30 -4.09
C VAL A 79 -8.74 8.29 -4.32
N GLU A 80 -8.41 9.57 -4.49
CA GLU A 80 -9.41 10.63 -4.70
C GLU A 80 -9.86 10.73 -6.18
N PRO A 81 -11.06 11.27 -6.45
CA PRO A 81 -11.52 11.48 -7.82
C PRO A 81 -10.54 12.31 -8.66
N GLY A 82 -10.09 11.74 -9.78
CA GLY A 82 -9.12 12.39 -10.67
C GLY A 82 -7.65 12.17 -10.28
N GLU A 83 -7.39 11.56 -9.12
CA GLU A 83 -6.05 11.22 -8.64
C GLU A 83 -5.57 9.90 -9.25
N HIS A 84 -4.29 9.85 -9.65
CA HIS A 84 -3.62 8.59 -9.97
C HIS A 84 -3.20 7.92 -8.66
N PRO A 85 -3.28 6.58 -8.50
CA PRO A 85 -2.93 5.93 -7.23
C PRO A 85 -1.50 6.23 -6.72
N ARG A 86 -0.53 6.41 -7.63
CA ARG A 86 0.83 6.87 -7.26
C ARG A 86 0.88 8.31 -6.73
N GLN A 87 -0.04 9.18 -7.14
CA GLN A 87 -0.19 10.52 -6.55
C GLN A 87 -0.75 10.41 -5.14
N THR A 88 -1.72 9.50 -4.91
CA THR A 88 -2.19 9.14 -3.56
C THR A 88 -1.02 8.72 -2.68
N VAL A 89 -0.17 7.79 -3.15
CA VAL A 89 1.04 7.38 -2.40
C VAL A 89 1.93 8.58 -2.08
N ALA A 90 2.20 9.48 -3.03
CA ALA A 90 3.05 10.64 -2.79
C ALA A 90 2.44 11.63 -1.78
N ARG A 91 1.11 11.81 -1.80
CA ARG A 91 0.37 12.65 -0.87
C ARG A 91 0.41 12.05 0.54
N GLU A 92 0.01 10.78 0.68
CA GLU A 92 -0.02 10.08 1.97
C GLU A 92 1.39 9.90 2.55
N LEU A 93 2.42 9.68 1.73
CA LEU A 93 3.83 9.63 2.19
C LEU A 93 4.24 10.91 2.94
N LYS A 94 3.72 12.05 2.50
CA LYS A 94 3.94 13.34 3.17
C LYS A 94 3.02 13.53 4.36
N GLU A 95 1.73 13.26 4.21
CA GLU A 95 0.70 13.50 5.23
C GLU A 95 0.86 12.57 6.44
N GLU A 96 1.08 11.27 6.20
CA GLU A 96 1.09 10.23 7.22
C GLU A 96 2.47 9.94 7.82
N LEU A 97 3.56 10.29 7.14
CA LEU A 97 4.94 9.99 7.57
C LEU A 97 5.90 11.19 7.56
N GLY A 98 5.47 12.35 7.06
CA GLY A 98 6.30 13.55 7.00
C GLY A 98 7.48 13.44 6.03
N LEU A 99 7.51 12.43 5.16
CA LEU A 99 8.58 12.22 4.19
C LEU A 99 8.43 13.15 2.98
N ALA A 100 9.54 13.75 2.56
CA ALA A 100 9.54 14.71 1.46
C ALA A 100 9.19 14.04 0.12
N PRO A 101 8.55 14.75 -0.82
CA PRO A 101 8.38 14.25 -2.18
C PRO A 101 9.75 14.05 -2.84
N GLY A 102 9.86 13.03 -3.70
CA GLY A 102 11.10 12.73 -4.43
C GLY A 102 11.49 11.26 -4.42
N HIS A 103 10.81 10.43 -3.63
CA HIS A 103 10.97 8.98 -3.70
C HIS A 103 10.29 8.43 -4.96
N PRO A 104 11.01 7.71 -5.85
CA PRO A 104 10.40 7.08 -7.02
C PRO A 104 9.35 6.04 -6.61
N ILE A 105 8.15 6.12 -7.20
CA ILE A 105 7.06 5.16 -6.97
C ILE A 105 6.91 4.31 -8.23
N ALA A 106 7.34 3.06 -8.13
CA ALA A 106 7.23 2.08 -9.20
C ALA A 106 5.78 1.60 -9.40
N ALA A 107 5.57 0.64 -10.29
CA ALA A 107 4.29 -0.06 -10.40
C ALA A 107 3.97 -0.83 -9.10
N PRO A 108 2.69 -1.06 -8.77
CA PRO A 108 2.34 -1.80 -7.57
C PRO A 108 2.82 -3.24 -7.65
N LEU A 109 3.25 -3.77 -6.52
CA LEU A 109 3.75 -5.14 -6.40
C LEU A 109 2.60 -6.14 -6.19
N MET A 110 1.52 -5.72 -5.52
CA MET A 110 0.41 -6.61 -5.14
C MET A 110 -0.94 -5.88 -5.22
N VAL A 111 -2.02 -6.65 -5.40
CA VAL A 111 -3.40 -6.18 -5.22
C VAL A 111 -4.15 -7.07 -4.24
N THR A 112 -4.97 -6.44 -3.39
CA THR A 112 -5.86 -7.15 -2.46
C THR A 112 -7.27 -6.58 -2.52
N CYS A 113 -8.28 -7.45 -2.44
CA CYS A 113 -9.67 -7.06 -2.26
C CYS A 113 -10.11 -7.47 -0.85
N THR A 114 -10.04 -6.55 0.11
CA THR A 114 -10.25 -6.84 1.53
C THR A 114 -11.59 -6.28 1.98
N THR A 115 -12.45 -7.15 2.53
CA THR A 115 -13.68 -6.68 3.19
C THR A 115 -13.34 -6.22 4.61
N THR A 116 -13.54 -4.94 4.89
CA THR A 116 -13.38 -4.39 6.23
C THR A 116 -14.62 -4.75 7.05
N VAL A 117 -14.42 -5.61 8.05
CA VAL A 117 -15.46 -5.99 9.02
C VAL A 117 -15.22 -5.16 10.29
N GLY A 118 -16.09 -4.18 10.55
CA GLY A 118 -15.94 -3.22 11.65
C GLY A 118 -17.27 -2.61 12.12
N LEU A 119 -17.20 -1.55 12.94
CA LEU A 119 -18.34 -0.85 13.58
C LEU A 119 -19.28 -0.11 12.62
N THR A 120 -18.94 -0.03 11.33
CA THR A 120 -19.73 0.59 10.26
C THR A 120 -20.22 -0.48 9.28
N ALA A 121 -21.14 -0.12 8.38
CA ALA A 121 -21.51 -1.00 7.27
C ALA A 121 -20.23 -1.41 6.51
N GLY A 122 -19.94 -2.72 6.46
CA GLY A 122 -18.72 -3.24 5.86
C GLY A 122 -18.54 -2.78 4.42
N HIS A 123 -17.30 -2.49 4.04
CA HIS A 123 -16.94 -2.09 2.68
C HIS A 123 -15.75 -2.90 2.19
N VAL A 124 -15.48 -2.83 0.89
CA VAL A 124 -14.37 -3.52 0.25
C VAL A 124 -13.32 -2.51 -0.18
N ASP A 125 -12.11 -2.66 0.34
CA ASP A 125 -10.95 -1.93 -0.13
C ASP A 125 -10.23 -2.76 -1.19
N VAL A 126 -10.11 -2.19 -2.39
CA VAL A 126 -9.27 -2.70 -3.47
C VAL A 126 -7.93 -1.96 -3.34
N SER A 127 -6.99 -2.56 -2.62
CA SER A 127 -5.71 -1.93 -2.30
C SER A 127 -4.66 -2.31 -3.34
N LEU A 128 -4.07 -1.30 -4.00
CA LEU A 128 -2.84 -1.43 -4.76
C LEU A 128 -1.67 -1.20 -3.80
N TRP A 129 -0.74 -2.17 -3.72
CA TRP A 129 0.38 -2.13 -2.78
C TRP A 129 1.65 -1.70 -3.50
N TYR A 130 2.11 -0.49 -3.19
CA TYR A 130 3.31 0.13 -3.72
C TYR A 130 4.51 -0.08 -2.79
N VAL A 131 5.70 0.14 -3.34
CA VAL A 131 6.96 0.09 -2.61
C VAL A 131 7.65 1.45 -2.74
N VAL A 132 8.07 2.00 -1.61
CA VAL A 132 8.80 3.26 -1.52
C VAL A 132 10.14 2.98 -0.84
N HIS A 133 11.24 3.36 -1.47
CA HIS A 133 12.56 3.24 -0.86
C HIS A 133 12.94 4.54 -0.16
N ALA A 134 13.21 4.48 1.14
CA ALA A 134 13.71 5.59 1.94
C ALA A 134 14.69 5.05 2.99
N GLU A 135 15.70 5.84 3.35
CA GLU A 135 16.68 5.41 4.34
C GLU A 135 16.05 5.38 5.74
N ARG A 136 16.32 4.34 6.52
CA ARG A 136 15.83 4.20 7.91
C ARG A 136 16.27 5.32 8.85
N THR A 137 17.34 6.02 8.50
CA THR A 137 17.89 7.15 9.24
C THR A 137 17.09 8.43 9.02
N GLN A 138 16.21 8.48 8.00
CA GLN A 138 15.35 9.64 7.78
C GLN A 138 14.33 9.74 8.92
N PRO A 139 14.12 10.95 9.46
CA PRO A 139 13.14 11.16 10.52
C PRO A 139 11.73 10.89 9.99
N ILE A 140 10.98 10.07 10.73
CA ILE A 140 9.56 9.82 10.47
C ILE A 140 8.74 10.67 11.44
N VAL A 141 7.83 11.48 10.90
CA VAL A 141 6.85 12.24 11.67
C VAL A 141 5.49 11.73 11.24
N PHE A 142 4.89 10.85 12.04
CA PHE A 142 3.64 10.21 11.68
C PHE A 142 2.42 10.97 12.23
N ASP A 143 1.26 10.82 11.58
CA ASP A 143 0.01 11.40 12.08
C ASP A 143 -0.44 10.69 13.37
N GLU A 144 -0.26 11.37 14.50
CA GLU A 144 -0.66 10.86 15.82
C GLU A 144 -2.18 10.72 15.99
N GLY A 145 -2.98 11.38 15.15
CA GLY A 145 -4.43 11.23 15.08
C GLY A 145 -4.86 9.86 14.53
N GLU A 146 -4.04 9.25 13.68
CA GLU A 146 -4.35 7.99 13.01
C GLU A 146 -3.55 6.81 13.55
N PHE A 147 -2.31 7.05 13.96
CA PHE A 147 -1.37 6.02 14.39
C PHE A 147 -0.95 6.19 15.85
N LEU A 148 -0.69 5.07 16.52
CA LEU A 148 -0.14 5.03 17.88
C LEU A 148 1.40 5.02 17.87
N ALA A 149 1.99 4.47 16.80
CA ALA A 149 3.42 4.35 16.63
C ALA A 149 3.77 4.09 15.16
N ALA A 150 4.98 4.47 14.76
CA ALA A 150 5.63 4.01 13.54
C ALA A 150 6.91 3.25 13.89
N ARG A 151 7.14 2.09 13.30
CA ARG A 151 8.30 1.24 13.62
C ARG A 151 8.83 0.50 12.40
N TRP A 152 10.17 0.48 12.29
CA TRP A 152 10.88 -0.38 11.38
C TRP A 152 10.97 -1.81 11.93
N PHE A 153 10.58 -2.77 11.11
CA PHE A 153 10.70 -4.21 11.39
C PHE A 153 11.62 -4.85 10.36
N VAL A 154 12.46 -5.78 10.81
CA VAL A 154 13.09 -6.75 9.90
C VAL A 154 11.96 -7.62 9.33
N PHE A 155 12.03 -8.00 8.06
CA PHE A 155 10.99 -8.78 7.39
C PHE A 155 10.56 -10.05 8.15
N ASP A 156 11.49 -10.76 8.77
CA ASP A 156 11.24 -11.99 9.55
C ASP A 156 10.76 -11.74 10.98
N GLN A 157 10.77 -10.49 11.44
CA GLN A 157 10.33 -10.04 12.77
C GLN A 157 9.02 -9.26 12.74
N VAL A 158 8.37 -9.15 11.58
CA VAL A 158 7.06 -8.52 11.46
C VAL A 158 6.04 -9.30 12.30
N PRO A 159 5.27 -8.64 13.18
CA PRO A 159 4.31 -9.31 14.05
C PRO A 159 3.04 -9.70 13.27
N PHE A 160 3.14 -10.69 12.37
CA PHE A 160 2.10 -11.05 11.40
C PHE A 160 0.71 -11.27 12.01
N ALA A 161 0.62 -11.79 13.23
CA ALA A 161 -0.65 -11.98 13.94
C ALA A 161 -1.41 -10.66 14.21
N ARG A 162 -0.67 -9.54 14.33
CA ARG A 162 -1.20 -8.17 14.49
C ARG A 162 -1.07 -7.32 13.22
N SER A 163 -0.66 -7.89 12.09
CA SER A 163 -0.52 -7.14 10.83
C SER A 163 -1.71 -7.38 9.88
N ASP A 164 -1.65 -6.75 8.71
CA ASP A 164 -2.53 -7.12 7.60
C ASP A 164 -2.37 -8.63 7.26
N PRO A 165 -3.46 -9.38 7.06
CA PRO A 165 -3.39 -10.82 6.75
C PRO A 165 -2.57 -11.16 5.49
N HIS A 166 -2.42 -10.22 4.56
CA HIS A 166 -1.65 -10.39 3.33
C HIS A 166 -0.18 -9.95 3.45
N MET A 167 0.23 -9.41 4.61
CA MET A 167 1.60 -8.98 4.86
C MET A 167 2.65 -10.07 4.61
N PRO A 168 2.49 -11.35 5.02
CA PRO A 168 3.46 -12.39 4.71
C PRO A 168 3.69 -12.58 3.20
N ARG A 169 2.60 -12.51 2.40
CA ARG A 169 2.67 -12.64 0.94
C ARG A 169 3.36 -11.44 0.32
N PHE A 170 3.04 -10.25 0.78
CA PHE A 170 3.68 -9.02 0.33
C PHE A 170 5.20 -9.04 0.58
N ILE A 171 5.64 -9.45 1.78
CA ILE A 171 7.07 -9.59 2.11
C ILE A 171 7.74 -10.66 1.25
N ALA A 172 7.07 -11.78 0.97
CA ALA A 172 7.61 -12.80 0.08
C ALA A 172 7.87 -12.26 -1.34
N LYS A 173 6.97 -11.41 -1.88
CA LYS A 173 7.17 -10.74 -3.16
C LYS A 173 8.32 -9.72 -3.09
N LEU A 174 8.36 -8.91 -2.04
CA LEU A 174 9.44 -7.93 -1.84
C LEU A 174 10.82 -8.58 -1.84
N ALA A 175 10.97 -9.68 -1.09
CA ALA A 175 12.23 -10.40 -0.98
C ALA A 175 12.66 -11.08 -2.30
N ALA A 176 11.70 -11.50 -3.13
CA ALA A 176 11.98 -12.07 -4.45
C ALA A 176 12.47 -11.00 -5.45
N ASP A 177 11.89 -9.80 -5.41
CA ASP A 177 12.29 -8.68 -6.28
C ASP A 177 13.61 -8.03 -5.83
N HIS A 178 13.94 -8.09 -4.54
CA HIS A 178 15.12 -7.46 -3.95
C HIS A 178 15.80 -8.38 -2.92
N PRO A 179 16.59 -9.37 -3.35
CA PRO A 179 17.31 -10.24 -2.43
C PRO A 179 18.30 -9.43 -1.56
N PRO A 180 18.43 -9.74 -0.26
CA PRO A 180 19.28 -8.98 0.66
C PRO A 180 20.72 -8.90 0.14
N GLY A 181 21.29 -7.68 0.14
CA GLY A 181 22.64 -7.39 -0.36
C GLY A 181 22.72 -6.70 -1.73
N THR A 182 21.61 -6.47 -2.43
CA THR A 182 21.59 -5.61 -3.63
C THR A 182 21.57 -4.13 -3.25
N ARG A 183 22.70 -3.57 -2.82
CA ARG A 183 22.86 -2.10 -2.75
C ARG A 183 22.68 -1.52 -4.15
N ARG A 184 21.65 -0.72 -4.39
CA ARG A 184 21.67 0.20 -5.53
C ARG A 184 22.77 1.21 -5.25
N GLY A 185 23.85 1.12 -6.03
CA GLY A 185 24.96 2.07 -5.94
C GLY A 185 24.43 3.50 -6.00
N ALA A 186 24.87 4.32 -5.06
CA ALA A 186 24.68 5.75 -5.12
C ALA A 186 25.15 6.24 -6.50
N VAL A 187 24.23 6.80 -7.29
CA VAL A 187 24.60 7.56 -8.47
C VAL A 187 25.25 8.84 -7.95
N VAL A 188 26.58 8.79 -7.78
CA VAL A 188 27.40 9.98 -7.62
C VAL A 188 27.49 10.62 -8.99
N SER A 189 26.63 11.59 -9.25
CA SER A 189 26.79 12.50 -10.38
C SER A 189 28.04 13.34 -10.15
N ARG A 190 28.98 13.25 -11.10
CA ARG A 190 30.12 14.17 -11.22
C ARG A 190 29.68 15.50 -11.79
#